data_AF-A0A485N1K9-F1
#
_entry.id   AF-A0A485N1K9-F1
#
_cell.length_a   1.000
_cell.length_b   1.000
_cell.length_c   1.000
_cell.angle_alpha   90.00
_cell.angle_beta   90.00
_cell.angle_gamma   90.00
#
_symmetry.space_group_name_H-M   'P 1'
#
loop_
_entity.id
_entity.type
_entity.pdbx_description
1 polymer ?
#
loop_
_entity_poly.entity_id
_entity_poly.type
_entity_poly.pdbx_seq_one_letter_code
_entity_poly.pdbx_strand_id
1 'polypeptide(L)'
;MACLDLRANLNFLEVGGNGYSHFNSDGSFPSDEGSSQEVSESLFVGESRNYGFQGGQNKYVGTGGIDQKPRTLPRNRTFPIRGFQIYDGPIHLTRCTFKKYVPTPDRYTSAIGFLVKNPWQITPRNNISLVKFGPHVSLNVFFGKPGPWFEDCELDGDKNSIFHDIDGSVTGYKDAYVGRIDNYLIRHPSCVNITKWNAVVCSGNYAQVGQNALWCLIPNQLLIVPLPRGVLLCSSAWSILSKA
;
A
#
# COMPACT_ATOMS: atom_id res chain seq x y z
N MET A 1 6.84 -11.42 23.34
CA MET A 1 6.84 -11.84 21.93
C MET A 1 7.92 -11.01 21.25
N ALA A 2 8.95 -11.63 20.68
CA ALA A 2 10.05 -10.90 20.05
C ALA A 2 9.59 -10.43 18.67
N CYS A 3 9.45 -9.12 18.49
CA CYS A 3 9.15 -8.51 17.20
C CYS A 3 10.45 -8.48 16.37
N LEU A 4 10.37 -8.84 15.09
CA LEU A 4 11.55 -8.96 14.22
C LEU A 4 11.58 -7.81 13.22
N ASP A 5 12.55 -6.90 13.36
CA ASP A 5 12.80 -5.82 12.39
C ASP A 5 13.22 -6.44 11.06
N LEU A 6 12.43 -6.23 10.00
CA LEU A 6 12.73 -6.75 8.67
C LEU A 6 13.40 -5.67 7.84
N ARG A 7 14.73 -5.79 7.68
CA ARG A 7 15.49 -4.95 6.76
C ARG A 7 15.91 -5.75 5.54
N ALA A 8 15.58 -5.25 4.36
CA ALA A 8 16.00 -5.84 3.12
C ALA A 8 16.57 -4.79 2.16
N ASN A 9 17.81 -5.04 1.73
CA ASN A 9 18.40 -4.34 0.59
C ASN A 9 18.31 -5.27 -0.63
N LEU A 10 17.16 -5.22 -1.32
CA LEU A 10 16.88 -6.06 -2.47
C LEU A 10 17.43 -5.38 -3.73
N ASN A 11 18.69 -5.67 -4.05
CA ASN A 11 19.36 -5.11 -5.24
C ASN A 11 18.55 -5.28 -6.54
N PHE A 12 17.73 -6.32 -6.66
CA PHE A 12 16.82 -6.52 -7.78
C PHE A 12 15.61 -7.38 -7.38
N LEU A 13 14.39 -6.87 -7.58
CA LEU A 13 13.16 -7.65 -7.46
C LEU A 13 12.43 -7.67 -8.81
N GLU A 14 12.32 -8.88 -9.37
CA GLU A 14 11.43 -9.18 -10.50
C GLU A 14 10.14 -9.81 -9.97
N VAL A 15 9.00 -9.27 -10.36
CA VAL A 15 7.69 -9.79 -9.95
C VAL A 15 7.36 -11.05 -10.77
N GLY A 16 7.97 -12.19 -10.41
CA GLY A 16 7.79 -13.49 -11.06
C GLY A 16 7.36 -14.59 -10.08
N GLY A 17 6.46 -15.48 -10.51
CA GLY A 17 6.14 -16.73 -9.82
C GLY A 17 5.08 -16.63 -8.71
N ASN A 18 5.21 -15.68 -7.78
CA ASN A 18 4.22 -15.47 -6.70
C ASN A 18 3.82 -14.00 -6.47
N GLY A 19 4.42 -13.03 -7.17
CA GLY A 19 3.83 -11.72 -7.39
C GLY A 19 3.80 -10.72 -6.21
N TYR A 20 4.30 -11.07 -5.03
CA TYR A 20 4.30 -10.21 -3.85
C TYR A 20 5.72 -9.93 -3.38
N SER A 21 6.11 -8.65 -3.29
CA SER A 21 7.11 -8.23 -2.30
C SER A 21 6.36 -7.81 -1.05
N HIS A 22 6.28 -8.72 -0.11
CA HIS A 22 5.63 -8.49 1.17
C HIS A 22 6.66 -8.76 2.26
N PHE A 23 7.02 -7.70 2.97
CA PHE A 23 7.72 -7.82 4.24
C PHE A 23 6.63 -7.72 5.32
N ASN A 24 6.73 -8.57 6.34
CA ASN A 24 5.80 -8.59 7.46
C ASN A 24 6.60 -8.60 8.76
N SER A 25 6.71 -7.44 9.39
CA SER A 25 7.06 -7.35 10.81
C SER A 25 5.82 -7.62 11.65
N ASP A 26 6.01 -8.18 12.84
CA ASP A 26 4.95 -8.38 13.82
C ASP A 26 5.19 -7.44 15.00
N GLY A 27 4.14 -6.84 15.54
CA GLY A 27 4.18 -5.85 16.61
C GLY A 27 2.77 -5.41 16.99
N SER A 28 2.52 -5.13 18.27
CA SER A 28 1.20 -4.70 18.74
C SER A 28 0.97 -3.20 18.51
N PHE A 29 2.05 -2.40 18.56
CA PHE A 29 2.02 -0.97 18.31
C PHE A 29 3.10 -0.55 17.31
N PRO A 30 2.87 0.53 16.53
CA PRO A 30 3.86 1.09 15.60
C PRO A 30 5.14 1.65 16.25
N SER A 31 5.25 1.61 17.58
CA SER A 31 6.44 1.99 18.34
C SER A 31 7.18 0.80 18.91
N ASP A 32 6.66 -0.41 18.76
CA ASP A 32 7.29 -1.62 19.31
C ASP A 32 8.62 -1.85 18.59
N GLU A 33 9.67 -2.12 19.37
CA GLU A 33 10.98 -2.46 18.82
C GLU A 33 10.86 -3.72 17.96
N GLY A 34 11.22 -3.65 16.67
CA GLY A 34 11.05 -4.75 15.72
C GLY A 34 9.73 -4.76 14.95
N SER A 35 8.84 -3.78 15.17
CA SER A 35 7.62 -3.61 14.37
C SER A 35 7.86 -2.89 13.03
N SER A 36 9.06 -2.36 12.80
CA SER A 36 9.41 -1.67 11.55
C SER A 36 9.80 -2.61 10.43
N GLN A 37 9.61 -2.15 9.20
CA GLN A 37 10.11 -2.79 7.99
C GLN A 37 10.86 -1.76 7.18
N GLU A 38 12.03 -2.11 6.68
CA GLU A 38 12.86 -1.22 5.87
C GLU A 38 13.22 -1.88 4.55
N VAL A 39 12.93 -1.18 3.45
CA VAL A 39 13.45 -1.51 2.13
C VAL A 39 14.17 -0.30 1.58
N SER A 40 15.46 -0.46 1.33
CA SER A 40 16.32 0.60 0.83
C SER A 40 17.11 0.19 -0.42
N GLU A 41 17.47 1.18 -1.24
CA GLU A 41 18.46 1.04 -2.33
C GLU A 41 18.14 -0.06 -3.36
N SER A 42 16.85 -0.35 -3.54
CA SER A 42 16.38 -1.50 -4.31
C SER A 42 15.84 -1.10 -5.70
N LEU A 43 15.94 -2.03 -6.66
CA LEU A 43 15.33 -1.89 -7.99
C LEU A 43 14.15 -2.86 -8.13
N PHE A 44 12.95 -2.29 -8.32
CA PHE A 44 11.71 -3.02 -8.56
C PHE A 44 11.36 -2.99 -10.06
N VAL A 45 11.20 -4.17 -10.66
CA VAL A 45 10.86 -4.31 -12.07
C VAL A 45 9.54 -5.06 -12.23
N GLY A 46 8.53 -4.38 -12.74
CA GLY A 46 7.22 -4.96 -12.99
C GLY A 46 7.23 -5.98 -14.13
N GLU A 47 7.86 -5.62 -15.26
CA GLU A 47 7.92 -6.47 -16.44
C GLU A 47 9.35 -6.58 -16.99
N SER A 48 10.00 -7.73 -16.83
CA SER A 48 11.31 -8.00 -17.45
C SER A 48 11.18 -8.37 -18.94
N ARG A 49 12.32 -8.62 -19.60
CA ARG A 49 12.38 -9.19 -20.96
C ARG A 49 12.12 -10.71 -20.99
N ASN A 50 11.97 -11.35 -19.84
CA ASN A 50 11.65 -12.77 -19.74
C ASN A 50 10.13 -12.96 -19.76
N TYR A 51 9.58 -13.40 -20.89
CA TYR A 51 8.13 -13.66 -21.03
C TYR A 51 7.65 -14.89 -20.27
N GLY A 52 8.59 -15.68 -19.72
CA GLY A 52 8.30 -17.02 -19.21
C GLY A 52 7.94 -17.98 -20.34
N PHE A 53 7.50 -19.18 -19.94
CA PHE A 53 7.13 -20.24 -20.85
C PHE A 53 5.73 -20.73 -20.52
N GLN A 54 4.88 -20.87 -21.55
CA GLN A 54 3.54 -21.42 -21.39
C GLN A 54 3.64 -22.94 -21.22
N GLY A 55 3.83 -23.38 -19.98
CA GLY A 55 3.96 -24.78 -19.61
C GLY A 55 4.45 -24.93 -18.15
N GLY A 56 4.43 -26.16 -17.65
CA GLY A 56 4.79 -26.46 -16.25
C GLY A 56 3.62 -26.23 -15.27
N GLN A 57 3.93 -25.89 -14.02
CA GLN A 57 2.93 -25.73 -12.94
C GLN A 57 2.18 -24.38 -12.99
N ASN A 58 2.70 -23.39 -13.71
CA ASN A 58 2.05 -22.07 -13.82
C ASN A 58 1.10 -22.04 -15.02
N LYS A 59 -0.21 -22.00 -14.73
CA LYS A 59 -1.28 -21.98 -15.74
C LYS A 59 -1.72 -20.58 -16.18
N TYR A 60 -1.17 -19.53 -15.57
CA TYR A 60 -1.63 -18.18 -15.79
C TYR A 60 -0.83 -17.49 -16.90
N VAL A 61 -1.53 -17.12 -17.97
CA VAL A 61 -0.98 -16.36 -19.09
C VAL A 61 -1.83 -15.13 -19.37
N GLY A 62 -1.22 -14.08 -19.87
CA GLY A 62 -1.93 -12.91 -20.34
C GLY A 62 -1.01 -11.92 -21.02
N THR A 63 -1.61 -10.84 -21.52
CA THR A 63 -0.89 -9.78 -22.22
C THR A 63 -0.01 -8.99 -21.23
N GLY A 64 1.25 -8.73 -21.62
CA GLY A 64 2.14 -7.81 -20.93
C GLY A 64 1.77 -6.34 -21.20
N GLY A 65 2.04 -5.46 -20.24
CA GLY A 65 1.78 -4.02 -20.36
C GLY A 65 2.74 -3.30 -21.31
N ILE A 66 4.00 -3.70 -21.37
CA ILE A 66 5.04 -2.96 -22.10
C ILE A 66 4.93 -3.12 -23.62
N ASP A 67 4.88 -4.35 -24.10
CA ASP A 67 4.95 -4.67 -25.54
C ASP A 67 3.73 -5.43 -26.05
N GLN A 68 2.71 -5.58 -25.19
CA GLN A 68 1.46 -6.27 -25.51
C GLN A 68 1.65 -7.72 -25.99
N LYS A 69 2.77 -8.36 -25.64
CA LYS A 69 3.00 -9.77 -25.95
C LYS A 69 2.46 -10.69 -24.85
N PRO A 70 2.05 -11.92 -25.20
CA PRO A 70 1.70 -12.93 -24.21
C PRO A 70 2.89 -13.25 -23.29
N ARG A 71 2.64 -13.34 -21.99
CA ARG A 71 3.62 -13.78 -20.98
C ARG A 71 2.95 -14.55 -19.83
N THR A 72 3.76 -15.31 -19.10
CA THR A 72 3.30 -15.95 -17.85
C THR A 72 3.05 -14.90 -16.78
N LEU A 73 2.02 -15.12 -15.97
CA LEU A 73 1.60 -14.22 -14.88
C LEU A 73 1.73 -14.91 -13.53
N PRO A 74 1.89 -14.15 -12.43
CA PRO A 74 2.09 -14.75 -11.10
C PRO A 74 0.84 -15.42 -10.53
N ARG A 75 -0.38 -15.01 -10.91
CA ARG A 75 -1.60 -15.53 -10.26
C ARG A 75 -2.87 -15.57 -11.11
N ASN A 76 -3.24 -14.52 -11.81
CA ASN A 76 -4.43 -14.51 -12.66
C ASN A 76 -4.28 -13.40 -13.69
N ARG A 77 -4.97 -13.52 -14.83
CA ARG A 77 -5.00 -12.49 -15.90
C ARG A 77 -5.30 -11.10 -15.37
N THR A 78 -6.27 -11.00 -14.44
CA THR A 78 -6.75 -9.73 -13.90
C THR A 78 -6.13 -9.35 -12.55
N PHE A 79 -5.26 -10.20 -11.99
CA PHE A 79 -4.69 -9.98 -10.65
C PHE A 79 -3.86 -8.68 -10.64
N PRO A 80 -4.20 -7.68 -9.80
CA PRO A 80 -3.48 -6.41 -9.79
C PRO A 80 -2.03 -6.63 -9.38
N ILE A 81 -1.09 -6.06 -10.14
CA ILE A 81 0.35 -6.12 -9.85
C ILE A 81 0.77 -4.84 -9.12
N ARG A 82 1.48 -5.00 -8.01
CA ARG A 82 2.06 -3.90 -7.22
C ARG A 82 3.55 -4.19 -7.08
N GLY A 83 4.39 -3.20 -7.37
CA GLY A 83 5.83 -3.33 -7.23
C GLY A 83 6.27 -3.44 -5.79
N PHE A 84 5.73 -2.57 -4.94
CA PHE A 84 5.84 -2.61 -3.50
C PHE A 84 4.43 -2.55 -2.89
N GLN A 85 4.18 -3.41 -1.90
CA GLN A 85 2.87 -3.53 -1.25
C GLN A 85 2.97 -3.05 0.21
N ILE A 86 2.28 -1.96 0.53
CA ILE A 86 2.12 -1.44 1.88
C ILE A 86 1.08 -2.28 2.62
N TYR A 87 1.44 -2.72 3.82
CA TYR A 87 0.55 -3.44 4.72
C TYR A 87 0.97 -3.16 6.16
N ASP A 88 -0.01 -2.79 6.99
CA ASP A 88 0.15 -2.53 8.43
C ASP A 88 1.15 -1.39 8.73
N GLY A 89 2.44 -1.72 8.84
CA GLY A 89 3.55 -0.80 9.10
C GLY A 89 3.92 -0.67 10.58
N PRO A 90 4.97 0.09 10.92
CA PRO A 90 5.66 1.10 10.10
C PRO A 90 6.57 0.55 9.01
N ILE A 91 6.43 1.08 7.80
CA ILE A 91 7.31 0.78 6.66
C ILE A 91 8.19 1.99 6.34
N HIS A 92 9.45 1.75 6.01
CA HIS A 92 10.39 2.70 5.45
C HIS A 92 10.83 2.23 4.05
N LEU A 93 10.30 2.86 3.01
CA LEU A 93 10.71 2.63 1.63
C LEU A 93 11.58 3.80 1.16
N THR A 94 12.88 3.60 1.01
CA THR A 94 13.82 4.68 0.68
C THR A 94 14.78 4.36 -0.45
N ARG A 95 15.19 5.36 -1.25
CA ARG A 95 16.20 5.21 -2.32
C ARG A 95 15.89 4.10 -3.34
N CYS A 96 14.62 3.77 -3.54
CA CYS A 96 14.20 2.68 -4.43
C CYS A 96 13.83 3.20 -5.82
N THR A 97 14.08 2.39 -6.85
CA THR A 97 13.70 2.71 -8.23
C THR A 97 12.67 1.71 -8.74
N PHE A 98 11.59 2.21 -9.35
CA PHE A 98 10.56 1.39 -9.97
C PHE A 98 10.62 1.51 -11.49
N LYS A 99 10.56 0.39 -12.21
CA LYS A 99 10.57 0.35 -13.67
C LYS A 99 9.53 -0.63 -14.21
N LYS A 100 8.92 -0.26 -15.35
CA LYS A 100 8.09 -1.14 -16.18
C LYS A 100 6.83 -1.65 -15.46
N TYR A 101 6.09 -0.72 -14.87
CA TYR A 101 4.76 -0.95 -14.29
C TYR A 101 3.71 -0.29 -15.19
N VAL A 102 3.24 -1.04 -16.19
CA VAL A 102 2.27 -0.56 -17.18
C VAL A 102 1.01 -1.41 -17.10
N PRO A 103 -0.18 -0.80 -16.85
CA PRO A 103 -1.43 -1.53 -16.80
C PRO A 103 -1.85 -2.02 -18.19
N THR A 104 -2.68 -3.06 -18.21
CA THR A 104 -3.41 -3.50 -19.40
C THR A 104 -4.90 -3.23 -19.21
N PRO A 105 -5.74 -3.34 -20.26
CA PRO A 105 -7.19 -3.23 -20.10
C PRO A 105 -7.78 -4.17 -19.04
N ASP A 106 -7.15 -5.34 -18.84
CA ASP A 106 -7.62 -6.36 -17.91
C ASP A 106 -7.02 -6.26 -16.50
N ARG A 107 -5.88 -5.56 -16.35
CA ARG A 107 -5.03 -5.67 -15.16
C ARG A 107 -4.39 -4.35 -14.76
N TYR A 108 -4.70 -3.93 -13.54
CA TYR A 108 -3.97 -2.84 -12.88
C TYR A 108 -2.54 -3.24 -12.58
N THR A 109 -1.60 -2.35 -12.88
CA THR A 109 -0.19 -2.52 -12.56
C THR A 109 0.34 -1.18 -12.05
N SER A 110 0.78 -1.13 -10.79
CA SER A 110 1.34 0.07 -10.15
C SER A 110 2.69 -0.21 -9.51
N ALA A 111 3.51 0.83 -9.38
CA ALA A 111 4.79 0.73 -8.69
C ALA A 111 4.59 0.51 -7.18
N ILE A 112 3.72 1.29 -6.54
CA ILE A 112 3.36 1.15 -5.13
C ILE A 112 1.84 0.90 -5.04
N GLY A 113 1.43 0.09 -4.07
CA GLY A 113 0.03 -0.11 -3.72
C GLY A 113 -0.12 -0.72 -2.34
N PHE A 114 -1.34 -1.08 -1.98
CA PHE A 114 -1.69 -1.63 -0.67
C PHE A 114 -2.03 -3.12 -0.76
N LEU A 115 -2.02 -3.80 0.39
CA LEU A 115 -2.62 -5.14 0.50
C LEU A 115 -4.07 -5.06 0.03
N VAL A 116 -4.47 -5.98 -0.85
CA VAL A 116 -5.85 -6.08 -1.29
C VAL A 116 -6.70 -6.75 -0.21
N LYS A 117 -7.91 -6.24 0.01
CA LYS A 117 -8.85 -6.77 1.00
C LYS A 117 -8.24 -6.79 2.39
N ASN A 118 -7.75 -5.64 2.83
CA ASN A 118 -7.04 -5.54 4.09
C ASN A 118 -8.03 -5.34 5.25
N PRO A 119 -8.26 -6.36 6.11
CA PRO A 119 -9.15 -6.22 7.26
C PRO A 119 -8.50 -5.47 8.42
N TRP A 120 -7.20 -5.20 8.38
CA TRP A 120 -6.43 -4.65 9.50
C TRP A 120 -6.04 -3.20 9.24
N GLN A 121 -6.02 -2.40 10.30
CA GLN A 121 -5.63 -1.00 10.26
C GLN A 121 -4.22 -0.78 9.65
N ILE A 122 -3.98 0.43 9.14
CA ILE A 122 -2.68 0.84 8.59
C ILE A 122 -2.15 2.03 9.39
N THR A 123 -0.85 2.02 9.71
CA THR A 123 -0.23 3.13 10.42
C THR A 123 0.06 4.32 9.48
N PRO A 124 -0.14 5.57 9.93
CA PRO A 124 0.31 6.76 9.18
C PRO A 124 1.83 6.90 9.14
N ARG A 125 2.59 6.06 9.86
CA ARG A 125 4.06 6.04 9.87
C ARG A 125 4.70 5.23 8.74
N ASN A 126 3.93 4.90 7.70
CA ASN A 126 4.47 4.31 6.48
C ASN A 126 5.15 5.41 5.66
N ASN A 127 6.47 5.49 5.74
CA ASN A 127 7.26 6.58 5.18
C ASN A 127 7.90 6.17 3.86
N ILE A 128 7.75 7.02 2.84
CA ILE A 128 8.35 6.84 1.52
C ILE A 128 9.22 8.06 1.21
N SER A 129 10.44 7.81 0.73
CA SER A 129 11.38 8.87 0.39
C SER A 129 12.36 8.45 -0.70
N LEU A 130 12.93 9.41 -1.42
CA LEU A 130 14.00 9.23 -2.40
C LEU A 130 13.68 8.18 -3.46
N VAL A 131 12.40 7.95 -3.77
CA VAL A 131 12.01 6.96 -4.79
C VAL A 131 12.08 7.57 -6.18
N LYS A 132 12.29 6.70 -7.19
CA LYS A 132 12.34 7.12 -8.60
C LYS A 132 11.42 6.23 -9.44
N PHE A 133 10.62 6.85 -10.30
CA PHE A 133 9.77 6.14 -11.26
C PHE A 133 10.36 6.28 -12.66
N GLY A 134 10.63 5.14 -13.30
CA GLY A 134 11.16 5.10 -14.66
C GLY A 134 10.10 5.48 -15.71
N PRO A 135 10.51 5.67 -16.98
CA PRO A 135 9.63 6.16 -18.06
C PRO A 135 8.45 5.25 -18.39
N HIS A 136 8.54 3.96 -18.04
CA HIS A 136 7.47 2.98 -18.23
C HIS A 136 6.75 2.65 -16.91
N VAL A 137 6.48 3.65 -16.09
CA VAL A 137 5.62 3.52 -14.91
C VAL A 137 4.40 4.42 -15.13
N SER A 138 3.25 3.82 -15.39
CA SER A 138 2.01 4.58 -15.66
C SER A 138 1.29 4.97 -14.36
N LEU A 139 1.32 4.08 -13.36
CA LEU A 139 0.73 4.29 -12.04
C LEU A 139 1.83 4.21 -10.98
N ASN A 140 2.29 5.35 -10.48
CA ASN A 140 3.25 5.37 -9.36
C ASN A 140 2.64 4.74 -8.12
N VAL A 141 1.37 5.08 -7.83
CA VAL A 141 0.60 4.57 -6.70
C VAL A 141 -0.77 4.14 -7.19
N PHE A 142 -1.37 3.12 -6.58
CA PHE A 142 -2.77 2.80 -6.79
C PHE A 142 -3.40 2.25 -5.50
N PHE A 143 -4.47 2.89 -5.04
CA PHE A 143 -5.23 2.50 -3.84
C PHE A 143 -6.27 1.41 -4.10
N GLY A 144 -6.39 0.94 -5.34
CA GLY A 144 -7.43 -0.01 -5.71
C GLY A 144 -8.74 0.68 -6.09
N LYS A 145 -9.67 -0.13 -6.59
CA LYS A 145 -11.05 0.24 -6.86
C LYS A 145 -11.93 -1.01 -6.70
N PRO A 146 -13.23 -0.86 -6.39
CA PRO A 146 -14.11 -2.01 -6.27
C PRO A 146 -14.04 -2.93 -7.48
N GLY A 147 -14.02 -4.24 -7.22
CA GLY A 147 -13.88 -5.26 -8.26
C GLY A 147 -13.35 -6.61 -7.73
N PRO A 148 -13.07 -7.58 -8.61
CA PRO A 148 -12.83 -8.97 -8.22
C PRO A 148 -11.69 -9.22 -7.22
N TRP A 149 -10.73 -8.29 -7.13
CA TRP A 149 -9.57 -8.41 -6.25
C TRP A 149 -9.61 -7.52 -5.04
N PHE A 150 -10.27 -6.37 -5.15
CA PHE A 150 -10.39 -5.41 -4.05
C PHE A 150 -11.76 -5.48 -3.35
N GLU A 151 -12.66 -6.38 -3.82
CA GLU A 151 -14.05 -6.50 -3.37
C GLU A 151 -14.74 -5.13 -3.39
N ASP A 152 -15.39 -4.74 -2.29
CA ASP A 152 -16.01 -3.42 -2.16
C ASP A 152 -14.99 -2.33 -1.74
N CYS A 153 -13.76 -2.72 -1.39
CA CYS A 153 -12.76 -1.89 -0.74
C CYS A 153 -13.21 -1.35 0.62
N GLU A 154 -14.14 -2.02 1.31
CA GLU A 154 -14.79 -1.44 2.51
C GLU A 154 -14.24 -1.96 3.84
N LEU A 155 -13.18 -2.76 3.82
CA LEU A 155 -12.51 -3.22 5.03
C LEU A 155 -11.70 -2.11 5.70
N ASP A 156 -11.41 -2.26 6.99
CA ASP A 156 -10.80 -1.19 7.80
C ASP A 156 -9.45 -0.72 7.26
N GLY A 157 -8.62 -1.62 6.77
CA GLY A 157 -7.35 -1.31 6.13
C GLY A 157 -7.48 -0.71 4.74
N ASP A 158 -8.51 -1.11 3.98
CA ASP A 158 -8.78 -0.56 2.66
C ASP A 158 -9.23 0.92 2.77
N LYS A 159 -10.10 1.23 3.74
CA LYS A 159 -10.59 2.60 4.02
C LYS A 159 -9.51 3.50 4.57
N ASN A 160 -8.69 2.98 5.49
CA ASN A 160 -7.65 3.74 6.18
C ASN A 160 -6.28 3.63 5.51
N SER A 161 -6.22 3.19 4.25
CA SER A 161 -4.98 3.16 3.49
C SER A 161 -4.37 4.57 3.39
N ILE A 162 -3.15 4.69 3.92
CA ILE A 162 -2.39 5.95 4.01
C ILE A 162 -0.88 5.68 4.01
N PHE A 163 -0.10 6.60 3.45
CA PHE A 163 1.35 6.69 3.65
C PHE A 163 1.82 8.15 3.66
N HIS A 164 3.05 8.38 4.14
CA HIS A 164 3.70 9.67 4.25
C HIS A 164 4.83 9.79 3.21
N ASP A 165 4.68 10.72 2.27
CA ASP A 165 5.71 11.12 1.32
C ASP A 165 6.59 12.21 1.95
N ILE A 166 7.75 11.79 2.45
CA ILE A 166 8.61 12.62 3.30
C ILE A 166 9.24 13.76 2.51
N ASP A 167 9.71 13.46 1.31
CA ASP A 167 10.52 14.37 0.49
C ASP A 167 9.82 14.84 -0.79
N GLY A 168 8.60 14.34 -1.05
CA GLY A 168 7.84 14.65 -2.26
C GLY A 168 8.26 13.82 -3.46
N SER A 169 9.10 12.79 -3.29
CA SER A 169 9.56 11.95 -4.41
C SER A 169 8.43 11.12 -5.03
N VAL A 170 7.32 10.91 -4.33
CA VAL A 170 6.13 10.23 -4.87
C VAL A 170 5.19 11.21 -5.55
N THR A 171 4.82 12.29 -4.85
CA THR A 171 3.70 13.17 -5.17
C THR A 171 4.10 14.51 -5.78
N GLY A 172 5.36 14.92 -5.60
CA GLY A 172 5.84 16.28 -5.83
C GLY A 172 5.61 17.24 -4.66
N TYR A 173 4.87 16.83 -3.63
CA TYR A 173 4.62 17.63 -2.42
C TYR A 173 5.46 17.07 -1.27
N LYS A 174 6.38 17.88 -0.75
CA LYS A 174 7.18 17.53 0.42
C LYS A 174 6.30 17.44 1.66
N ASP A 175 6.60 16.47 2.53
CA ASP A 175 5.94 16.29 3.82
C ASP A 175 4.42 16.17 3.70
N ALA A 176 3.97 15.32 2.78
CA ALA A 176 2.57 15.16 2.44
C ALA A 176 2.09 13.74 2.70
N TYR A 177 0.86 13.62 3.17
CA TYR A 177 0.19 12.34 3.36
C TYR A 177 -0.68 12.02 2.17
N VAL A 178 -0.63 10.77 1.74
CA VAL A 178 -1.41 10.26 0.62
C VAL A 178 -2.30 9.16 1.15
N GLY A 179 -3.60 9.31 0.93
CA GLY A 179 -4.58 8.28 1.28
C GLY A 179 -5.61 8.08 0.21
N ARG A 180 -6.55 7.16 0.45
CA ARG A 180 -7.63 6.86 -0.48
C ARG A 180 -8.53 8.09 -0.69
N ILE A 181 -9.00 8.30 -1.92
CA ILE A 181 -9.68 9.55 -2.31
C ILE A 181 -10.94 9.85 -1.49
N ASP A 182 -11.63 8.84 -1.01
CA ASP A 182 -12.88 8.89 -0.23
C ASP A 182 -12.62 8.70 1.28
N ASN A 183 -11.37 8.74 1.72
CA ASN A 183 -11.06 8.80 3.14
C ASN A 183 -11.40 10.21 3.66
N TYR A 184 -12.60 10.34 4.23
CA TYR A 184 -13.09 11.59 4.80
C TYR A 184 -12.38 12.02 6.07
N LEU A 185 -11.66 11.11 6.75
CA LEU A 185 -10.93 11.45 7.97
C LEU A 185 -9.74 12.35 7.64
N ILE A 186 -8.97 12.00 6.61
CA ILE A 186 -7.76 12.74 6.28
C ILE A 186 -8.02 13.98 5.41
N ARG A 187 -9.21 14.09 4.84
CA ARG A 187 -9.59 15.14 3.90
C ARG A 187 -9.81 16.48 4.59
N HIS A 188 -9.11 17.50 4.11
CA HIS A 188 -9.35 18.90 4.41
C HIS A 188 -9.40 19.72 3.11
N PRO A 189 -9.93 20.96 3.11
CA PRO A 189 -10.17 21.72 1.89
C PRO A 189 -8.96 21.99 1.00
N SER A 190 -7.74 21.99 1.57
CA SER A 190 -6.49 22.17 0.81
C SER A 190 -5.88 20.87 0.29
N CYS A 191 -6.53 19.72 0.48
CA CYS A 191 -6.09 18.49 -0.15
C CYS A 191 -6.27 18.50 -1.67
N VAL A 192 -5.35 17.84 -2.37
CA VAL A 192 -5.35 17.71 -3.84
C VAL A 192 -5.74 16.30 -4.24
N ASN A 193 -6.73 16.16 -5.12
CA ASN A 193 -7.16 14.85 -5.63
C ASN A 193 -6.22 14.37 -6.75
N ILE A 194 -5.77 13.12 -6.65
CA ILE A 194 -5.06 12.41 -7.73
C ILE A 194 -5.94 11.22 -8.17
N THR A 195 -6.91 11.51 -9.02
CA THR A 195 -7.93 10.55 -9.46
C THR A 195 -7.34 9.32 -10.15
N LYS A 196 -6.23 9.48 -10.91
CA LYS A 196 -5.52 8.36 -11.55
C LYS A 196 -5.04 7.30 -10.55
N TRP A 197 -4.78 7.67 -9.29
CA TRP A 197 -4.32 6.76 -8.23
C TRP A 197 -5.45 6.30 -7.31
N ASN A 198 -6.67 6.80 -7.51
CA ASN A 198 -7.75 6.75 -6.53
C ASN A 198 -7.32 7.34 -5.17
N ALA A 199 -6.58 8.46 -5.21
CA ALA A 199 -5.92 9.03 -4.03
C ALA A 199 -6.25 10.50 -3.80
N VAL A 200 -5.97 10.95 -2.58
CA VAL A 200 -5.91 12.35 -2.17
C VAL A 200 -4.55 12.61 -1.51
N VAL A 201 -3.96 13.78 -1.77
CA VAL A 201 -2.72 14.25 -1.15
C VAL A 201 -3.04 15.43 -0.24
N CYS A 202 -2.62 15.33 1.01
CA CYS A 202 -2.97 16.27 2.07
C CYS A 202 -1.72 16.67 2.86
N SER A 203 -1.64 17.93 3.28
CA SER A 203 -0.59 18.43 4.17
C SER A 203 -1.07 18.35 5.61
N GLY A 204 -0.21 17.97 6.56
CA GLY A 204 -0.56 18.03 7.98
C GLY A 204 0.10 16.91 8.77
N ASN A 205 -0.26 16.81 10.05
CA ASN A 205 0.20 15.74 10.93
C ASN A 205 -0.95 14.76 11.17
N TYR A 206 -0.66 13.48 10.98
CA TYR A 206 -1.62 12.40 11.17
C TYR A 206 -1.09 11.42 12.21
N ALA A 207 -1.97 11.01 13.11
CA ALA A 207 -1.65 10.05 14.16
C ALA A 207 -2.74 8.98 14.23
N GLN A 208 -2.32 7.77 14.61
CA GLN A 208 -3.20 6.66 14.92
C GLN A 208 -3.45 6.63 16.43
N VAL A 209 -4.71 6.53 16.82
CA VAL A 209 -5.12 6.32 18.21
C VAL A 209 -5.42 4.85 18.41
N GLY A 210 -4.59 4.18 19.21
CA GLY A 210 -4.86 2.84 19.70
C GLY A 210 -5.85 2.87 20.85
N GLN A 211 -6.98 2.18 20.72
CA GLN A 211 -7.93 2.01 21.81
C GLN A 211 -7.57 0.77 22.62
N ASN A 212 -6.93 0.95 23.78
CA ASN A 212 -6.97 -0.07 24.84
C ASN A 212 -8.37 -0.01 25.49
N ALA A 213 -9.04 -1.16 25.52
CA ALA A 213 -10.41 -1.36 25.97
C ALA A 213 -10.75 -0.68 27.29
N LEU A 214 -11.85 0.10 27.34
CA LEU A 214 -12.86 0.10 28.43
C LEU A 214 -13.96 1.19 28.31
N TRP A 215 -13.96 2.11 27.34
CA TRP A 215 -14.92 3.25 27.36
C TRP A 215 -15.72 3.57 26.08
N CYS A 216 -15.72 2.74 25.04
CA CYS A 216 -16.63 2.93 23.90
C CYS A 216 -17.62 1.76 23.77
N LEU A 217 -18.59 1.69 24.67
CA LEU A 217 -19.84 0.94 24.50
C LEU A 217 -20.87 1.78 23.73
N ILE A 218 -20.48 2.36 22.59
CA ILE A 218 -21.44 2.96 21.65
C ILE A 218 -21.16 2.36 20.27
N PRO A 219 -22.02 1.48 19.76
CA PRO A 219 -21.94 1.03 18.38
C PRO A 219 -22.12 2.24 17.44
N ASN A 220 -21.33 2.33 16.36
CA ASN A 220 -21.43 3.35 15.30
C ASN A 220 -20.99 4.79 15.65
N GLN A 221 -19.95 4.99 16.46
CA GLN A 221 -19.30 6.30 16.55
C GLN A 221 -17.78 6.24 16.39
N LEU A 222 -17.32 6.92 15.34
CA LEU A 222 -15.92 7.26 15.09
C LEU A 222 -15.60 8.56 15.84
N LEU A 223 -14.64 8.51 16.76
CA LEU A 223 -14.24 9.68 17.54
C LEU A 223 -13.23 10.53 16.73
N ILE A 224 -13.64 11.71 16.29
CA ILE A 224 -12.76 12.73 15.69
C ILE A 224 -12.36 13.70 16.80
N VAL A 225 -11.08 13.73 17.18
CA VAL A 225 -10.54 14.77 18.06
C VAL A 225 -9.84 15.81 17.19
N PRO A 226 -10.35 17.05 17.08
CA PRO A 226 -9.62 18.11 16.42
C PRO A 226 -8.44 18.52 17.29
N LEU A 227 -7.21 18.29 16.83
CA LEU A 227 -6.03 18.94 17.40
C LEU A 227 -5.82 20.29 16.73
N PRO A 228 -5.18 21.26 17.41
CA PRO A 228 -4.90 22.58 16.82
C PRO A 228 -4.08 22.53 15.52
N ARG A 229 -3.43 21.39 15.18
CA ARG A 229 -2.56 21.19 14.00
C ARG A 229 -2.51 19.74 13.47
N GLY A 230 -3.60 18.96 13.53
CA GLY A 230 -3.60 17.59 13.01
C GLY A 230 -4.95 16.87 13.03
N VAL A 231 -5.00 15.73 12.35
CA VAL A 231 -6.18 14.83 12.28
C VAL A 231 -5.85 13.52 13.01
N LEU A 232 -6.72 13.08 13.92
CA LEU A 232 -6.63 11.76 14.57
C LEU A 232 -7.46 10.72 13.82
N LEU A 233 -6.85 9.56 13.58
CA LEU A 233 -7.52 8.34 13.12
C LEU A 233 -7.79 7.44 14.34
N CYS A 234 -9.06 7.12 14.60
CA CYS A 234 -9.45 6.20 15.67
C CYS A 234 -9.70 4.81 15.08
N SER A 235 -9.01 3.77 15.57
CA SER A 235 -9.23 2.37 15.18
C SER A 235 -9.54 1.52 16.41
N SER A 236 -10.66 0.78 16.40
CA SER A 236 -10.98 -0.19 17.43
C SER A 236 -10.27 -1.52 17.15
N ALA A 237 -9.38 -1.94 18.03
CA ALA A 237 -8.81 -3.28 18.04
C ALA A 237 -9.65 -4.19 18.95
N TRP A 238 -10.85 -4.63 18.53
CA TRP A 238 -11.61 -5.65 19.28
C TRP A 238 -12.38 -6.58 18.33
N SER A 239 -11.80 -7.74 18.05
CA SER A 239 -12.52 -8.94 17.61
C SER A 239 -11.87 -10.19 18.22
N ILE A 240 -11.80 -10.22 19.56
CA ILE A 240 -11.63 -11.48 20.30
C ILE A 240 -13.02 -11.91 20.79
N LEU A 241 -13.46 -13.06 20.29
CA LEU A 241 -14.48 -13.96 20.84
C LEU A 241 -15.88 -13.35 21.10
N SER A 242 -16.77 -13.47 20.11
CA SER A 242 -18.03 -14.21 20.28
C SER A 242 -18.96 -13.98 19.09
N LYS A 243 -19.28 -15.05 18.37
CA LYS A 243 -20.65 -15.47 18.07
C LYS A 243 -20.62 -16.76 17.26
N ALA A 244 -21.07 -17.82 17.95
CA ALA A 244 -21.56 -19.13 17.49
C ALA A 244 -20.65 -19.96 16.57
#